data_AF-A0A971HPE7-F1
#
_entry.id   AF-A0A971HPE7-F1
#
_cell.length_a   1.000
_cell.length_b   1.000
_cell.length_c   1.000
_cell.angle_alpha   90.00
_cell.angle_beta   90.00
_cell.angle_gamma   90.00
#
_symmetry.space_group_name_H-M   'P 1'
#
loop_
_entity.id
_entity.type
_entity.pdbx_description
1 polymer ?
#
loop_
_entity_poly.entity_id
_entity_poly.type
_entity_poly.pdbx_seq_one_letter_code
_entity_poly.pdbx_strand_id
1 'polypeptide(L)' 'MANLTQVEFNTIRELLGPAFTGKNKFTTYAEQAQDPKMQRAFQQLADTCTQKANTLLNLLG' A
#
# COMPACT_ATOMS: atom_id res chain seq x y z
N MET A 1 18.41 -5.82 -9.26
CA MET A 1 17.89 -6.98 -10.00
C MET A 1 17.78 -8.14 -9.03
N ALA A 2 16.69 -8.16 -8.28
CA ALA A 2 16.37 -9.27 -7.41
C ALA A 2 16.33 -10.59 -8.22
N ASN A 3 17.05 -11.61 -7.74
CA ASN A 3 16.97 -12.98 -8.24
C ASN A 3 15.67 -13.62 -7.73
N LEU A 4 14.53 -13.12 -8.19
CA LEU A 4 13.22 -13.67 -7.84
C LEU A 4 12.94 -14.90 -8.70
N THR A 5 12.43 -15.95 -8.07
CA THR A 5 11.75 -17.01 -8.78
C THR A 5 10.48 -16.47 -9.46
N GLN A 6 9.98 -17.18 -10.47
CA GLN A 6 8.74 -16.80 -11.15
C GLN A 6 7.55 -16.69 -10.19
N VAL A 7 7.50 -17.57 -9.17
CA VAL A 7 6.46 -17.56 -8.15
C VAL A 7 6.55 -16.29 -7.30
N GLU A 8 7.73 -15.96 -6.77
CA GLU A 8 7.94 -14.76 -5.96
C GLU A 8 7.61 -13.48 -6.74
N PHE A 9 8.04 -13.40 -8.00
CA PHE A 9 7.73 -12.27 -8.88
C PHE A 9 6.22 -12.10 -9.08
N ASN A 10 5.50 -13.19 -9.36
CA ASN A 10 4.05 -13.16 -9.54
C ASN A 10 3.34 -12.77 -8.24
N THR A 11 3.75 -13.33 -7.10
CA THR A 11 3.19 -13.00 -5.79
C THR A 11 3.40 -11.53 -5.44
N ILE A 12 4.59 -10.97 -5.67
CA ILE A 12 4.86 -9.54 -5.40
C ILE A 12 3.95 -8.65 -6.25
N ARG A 13 3.74 -9.00 -7.53
CA ARG A 13 2.81 -8.28 -8.41
C ARG A 13 1.36 -8.36 -7.95
N GLU A 14 0.91 -9.53 -7.50
CA GLU A 14 -0.43 -9.69 -6.95
C GLU A 14 -0.63 -8.83 -5.69
N LEU A 15 0.37 -8.76 -4.82
CA LEU A 15 0.31 -7.98 -3.57
C LEU A 15 0.36 -6.46 -3.79
N LEU A 16 0.91 -5.98 -4.91
CA LEU A 16 0.95 -4.55 -5.24
C LEU A 16 -0.45 -3.98 -5.47
N GLY A 17 -1.35 -4.71 -6.15
CA GLY A 17 -2.70 -4.25 -6.44
C GLY A 17 -3.51 -3.87 -5.19
N PRO A 18 -3.64 -4.79 -4.20
CA PRO A 18 -4.27 -4.49 -2.92
C PRO A 18 -3.58 -3.38 -2.13
N ALA A 19 -2.25 -3.24 -2.21
CA ALA A 19 -1.54 -2.15 -1.54
C ALA A 19 -1.95 -0.78 -2.09
N PHE A 20 -2.00 -0.62 -3.41
CA PHE A 20 -2.49 0.62 -4.04
C PHE A 20 -3.97 0.87 -3.78
N THR A 21 -4.79 -0.18 -3.86
CA THR A 21 -6.23 -0.08 -3.57
C THR A 21 -6.47 0.36 -2.13
N GLY A 22 -5.75 -0.23 -1.17
CA GLY A 22 -5.80 0.12 0.24
C GLY A 22 -5.39 1.57 0.48
N LYS A 23 -4.27 2.02 -0.11
CA LYS A 23 -3.82 3.41 -0.06
C LYS A 23 -4.94 4.36 -0.50
N ASN A 24 -5.53 4.13 -1.67
CA ASN A 24 -6.56 4.99 -2.23
C ASN A 24 -7.80 5.03 -1.33
N LYS A 25 -8.27 3.86 -0.85
CA LYS A 25 -9.43 3.77 0.06
C LYS A 25 -9.20 4.57 1.34
N PHE A 26 -8.08 4.34 2.02
CA PHE A 26 -7.79 5.02 3.27
C PHE A 26 -7.54 6.51 3.08
N THR A 27 -6.97 6.94 1.95
CA THR A 27 -6.84 8.37 1.61
C THR A 27 -8.22 9.00 1.49
N THR A 28 -9.14 8.37 0.72
CA THR A 28 -10.52 8.83 0.59
C THR A 28 -11.25 8.88 1.94
N TYR A 29 -11.06 7.88 2.81
CA TYR A 29 -11.65 7.89 4.14
C TYR A 29 -11.08 8.99 5.03
N ALA A 30 -9.79 9.28 4.94
CA ALA A 30 -9.17 10.40 5.65
C ALA A 30 -9.74 11.75 5.19
N GLU A 31 -9.96 11.93 3.88
CA GLU A 31 -10.56 13.15 3.31
C GLU A 31 -12.02 13.36 3.72
N GLN A 32 -12.76 12.27 3.91
CA GLN A 32 -14.19 12.31 4.30
C GLN A 32 -14.39 12.33 5.83
N ALA A 33 -13.35 12.03 6.62
CA ALA A 33 -13.44 11.98 8.07
C ALA A 33 -13.56 13.39 8.67
N GLN A 34 -14.58 13.60 9.50
CA GLN A 34 -14.77 14.84 10.26
C GLN A 34 -14.10 14.78 11.63
N ASP A 35 -14.00 13.59 12.23
CA ASP A 35 -13.30 13.40 13.49
C ASP A 35 -11.77 13.42 13.28
N PRO A 36 -11.02 14.30 13.98
CA PRO A 36 -9.58 14.42 13.78
C PRO A 36 -8.77 13.16 14.12
N LYS A 37 -9.25 12.30 15.02
CA LYS A 37 -8.57 11.04 15.35
C LYS A 37 -8.78 10.02 14.23
N MET A 38 -9.99 9.94 13.68
CA MET A 38 -10.30 9.10 12.52
C MET A 38 -9.50 9.52 11.29
N GLN A 39 -9.43 10.83 11.01
CA GLN A 39 -8.63 11.36 9.91
C GLN A 39 -7.16 10.92 10.02
N ARG A 40 -6.55 11.08 11.21
CA ARG A 40 -5.16 10.65 11.47
C ARG A 40 -4.99 9.14 11.33
N ALA A 41 -5.94 8.35 11.85
CA ALA A 41 -5.89 6.90 11.74
C ALA A 41 -5.92 6.43 10.28
N PHE A 42 -6.84 6.97 9.47
CA PHE A 42 -6.91 6.64 8.05
C PHE A 42 -5.68 7.12 7.27
N GLN A 43 -5.13 8.30 7.60
CA GLN A 43 -3.88 8.76 7.00
C GLN A 43 -2.72 7.79 7.30
N GLN A 44 -2.57 7.34 8.56
CA GLN A 44 -1.54 6.36 8.93
C GLN A 44 -1.70 5.02 8.20
N LEU A 45 -2.95 4.56 7.99
CA LEU A 45 -3.22 3.36 7.22
C LEU A 45 -2.86 3.54 5.74
N ALA A 46 -3.16 4.71 5.15
CA ALA A 46 -2.76 5.04 3.78
C ALA A 46 -1.23 5.08 3.62
N ASP A 47 -0.52 5.64 4.61
CA ASP A 47 0.95 5.69 4.64
C ASP A 47 1.54 4.28 4.74
N THR A 48 0.95 3.42 5.58
CA THR A 48 1.36 1.99 5.69
C THR A 48 1.19 1.25 4.37
N CYS A 49 0.07 1.47 3.67
CA CYS A 49 -0.14 0.91 2.33
C CYS A 49 0.88 1.43 1.31
N THR A 50 1.26 2.71 1.40
CA THR A 50 2.29 3.32 0.54
C THR A 50 3.66 2.71 0.81
N GLN A 51 4.04 2.54 2.08
CA GLN A 51 5.29 1.86 2.45
C GLN A 51 5.32 0.42 1.95
N LYS A 52 4.22 -0.33 2.11
CA LYS A 52 4.09 -1.68 1.57
C LYS A 52 4.29 -1.71 0.05
N ALA A 53 3.67 -0.80 -0.69
CA ALA A 53 3.84 -0.72 -2.15
C ALA A 53 5.28 -0.40 -2.54
N ASN A 54 5.93 0.55 -1.87
CA ASN A 54 7.33 0.90 -2.12
C ASN A 54 8.28 -0.26 -1.84
N THR A 55 8.08 -0.99 -0.73
CA THR A 55 8.87 -2.19 -0.42
C THR A 55 8.71 -3.24 -1.51
N LEU A 56 7.49 -3.52 -1.96
CA LEU A 56 7.23 -4.47 -3.03
C LEU A 56 7.85 -4.04 -4.37
N LEU A 57 7.78 -2.74 -4.71
CA LEU A 57 8.42 -2.20 -5.91
C LEU A 57 9.96 -2.30 -5.85
N ASN A 58 10.55 -2.03 -4.69
CA ASN A 58 11.99 -2.16 -4.48
C ASN A 58 12.45 -3.61 -4.63
N LEU A 59 11.63 -4.59 -4.24
CA LEU A 59 11.92 -6.01 -4.46
C LEU A 59 11.85 -6.40 -5.95
N LEU A 60 11.15 -5.64 -6.80
CA LEU A 60 11.10 -5.88 -8.26
C LEU A 60 12.25 -5.22 -9.04
N GLY A 61 13.04 -4.33 -8.42
CA GLY A 61 14.16 -3.59 -9.03
C GLY A 61 15.50 -4.33 -9.01
#